data_AF-A0A1V2GU15-F1
#
_entry.id   AF-A0A1V2GU15-F1
#
_cell.length_a   1.000
_cell.length_b   1.000
_cell.length_c   1.000
_cell.angle_alpha   90.00
_cell.angle_beta   90.00
_cell.angle_gamma   90.00
#
_symmetry.space_group_name_H-M   'P 1'
#
loop_
_entity.id
_entity.type
_entity.pdbx_description
1 polymer ?
#
loop_
_entity_poly.entity_id
_entity_poly.type
_entity_poly.pdbx_seq_one_letter_code
_entity_poly.pdbx_strand_id
1 'polypeptide(L)'
;MQALNEDAFTQPHWMLRAKGFNTEDWYGRPQRGTAVERNGGIEEPNRTRLYQGRTVYYRFADANGSDDSKMGGGWWIEYDQLHKIMDGCAATGMNLSQMARHYLAVPWEWSHADVVITAVFQAPMDAYEGRGRPVEITGRYMGRNSVDAGRGYSGNRNVIQLFIPDMRRHWRQALTMVKVQDVRAFARMHRDIIRV
;
A
#
# COMPACT_ATOMS: atom_id res chain seq x y z
N MET A 1 -19.72 16.23 -7.39
CA MET A 1 -18.65 17.02 -6.76
C MET A 1 -17.30 16.56 -7.31
N GLN A 2 -16.40 17.50 -7.61
CA GLN A 2 -15.05 17.22 -8.10
C GLN A 2 -14.20 16.53 -7.01
N ALA A 3 -13.25 15.67 -7.41
CA ALA A 3 -12.31 15.07 -6.46
C ALA A 3 -11.30 16.11 -5.94
N LEU A 4 -10.90 16.03 -4.67
CA LEU A 4 -9.89 16.96 -4.12
C LEU A 4 -8.54 16.83 -4.83
N ASN A 5 -8.23 15.64 -5.36
CA ASN A 5 -7.00 15.34 -6.08
C ASN A 5 -7.18 15.28 -7.61
N GLU A 6 -8.21 15.93 -8.17
CA GLU A 6 -8.44 15.94 -9.62
C GLU A 6 -7.20 16.42 -10.40
N ASP A 7 -6.54 17.47 -9.92
CA ASP A 7 -5.34 18.05 -10.55
C ASP A 7 -4.15 17.07 -10.58
N ALA A 8 -4.14 16.04 -9.74
CA ALA A 8 -3.11 15.02 -9.79
C ALA A 8 -3.24 14.14 -11.04
N PHE A 9 -4.45 13.95 -11.56
CA PHE A 9 -4.67 13.11 -12.74
C PHE A 9 -4.32 13.81 -14.06
N THR A 10 -4.07 15.12 -14.05
CA THR A 10 -3.53 15.87 -15.20
C THR A 10 -2.01 15.84 -15.26
N GLN A 11 -1.34 15.39 -14.19
CA GLN A 11 0.11 15.37 -14.06
C GLN A 11 0.67 13.95 -14.28
N PRO A 12 1.46 13.69 -15.35
CA PRO A 12 1.88 12.34 -15.73
C PRO A 12 2.67 11.58 -14.66
N HIS A 13 3.40 12.28 -13.80
CA HIS A 13 4.25 11.65 -12.80
C HIS A 13 3.46 10.80 -11.79
N TRP A 14 2.19 11.13 -11.51
CA TRP A 14 1.37 10.32 -10.61
C TRP A 14 1.02 8.96 -11.19
N MET A 15 0.73 8.89 -12.50
CA MET A 15 0.56 7.62 -13.22
C MET A 15 1.86 6.80 -13.19
N LEU A 16 3.02 7.45 -13.33
CA LEU A 16 4.31 6.77 -13.24
C LEU A 16 4.56 6.21 -11.84
N ARG A 17 4.28 6.98 -10.78
CA ARG A 17 4.37 6.47 -9.39
C ARG A 17 3.42 5.30 -9.15
N ALA A 18 2.18 5.38 -9.66
CA ALA A 18 1.22 4.29 -9.60
C ALA A 18 1.77 3.00 -10.25
N LYS A 19 2.52 3.13 -11.35
CA LYS A 19 3.17 2.02 -12.07
C LYS A 19 4.46 1.49 -11.42
N GLY A 20 4.89 2.07 -10.30
CA GLY A 20 6.11 1.67 -9.57
C GLY A 20 7.39 2.33 -10.06
N PHE A 21 7.31 3.46 -10.79
CA PHE A 21 8.51 4.21 -11.16
C PHE A 21 8.96 5.12 -10.00
N ASN A 22 10.26 5.09 -9.67
CA ASN A 22 10.85 6.07 -8.77
C ASN A 22 11.05 7.41 -9.50
N THR A 23 10.16 8.37 -9.25
CA THR A 23 10.22 9.70 -9.86
C THR A 23 11.16 10.67 -9.13
N GLU A 24 11.60 10.34 -7.91
CA GLU A 24 12.48 11.21 -7.10
C GLU A 24 13.94 11.15 -7.60
N ASP A 25 14.35 10.03 -8.19
CA ASP A 25 15.68 9.83 -8.77
C ASP A 25 15.84 10.47 -10.17
N TRP A 26 14.78 11.04 -10.76
CA TRP A 26 14.83 11.60 -12.12
C TRP A 26 15.86 12.73 -12.23
N TYR A 27 16.02 13.53 -11.18
CA TYR A 27 16.89 14.72 -11.17
C TYR A 27 18.14 14.58 -10.28
N GLY A 28 18.37 13.39 -9.69
CA GLY A 28 19.46 13.14 -8.74
C GLY A 28 20.69 12.42 -9.34
N ARG A 29 21.80 12.39 -8.60
CA ARG A 29 22.92 11.50 -8.94
C ARG A 29 22.47 10.04 -8.75
N PRO A 30 22.74 9.17 -9.73
CA PRO A 30 22.39 7.76 -9.64
C PRO A 30 22.99 7.10 -8.38
N GLN A 31 22.20 6.83 -7.34
CA GLN A 31 22.58 5.88 -6.29
C GLN A 31 22.41 4.47 -6.87
N ARG A 32 23.47 3.65 -6.87
CA ARG A 32 23.50 2.25 -7.40
C ARG A 32 22.11 1.58 -7.47
N GLY A 33 21.65 1.26 -8.69
CA GLY A 33 20.27 0.79 -8.99
C GLY A 33 19.48 1.70 -9.95
N THR A 34 20.14 2.69 -10.54
CA THR A 34 19.50 3.85 -11.17
C THR A 34 19.58 3.82 -12.69
N ALA A 35 18.49 3.33 -13.28
CA ALA A 35 17.74 4.04 -14.30
C ALA A 35 16.32 3.47 -14.25
N VAL A 36 15.34 4.26 -13.77
CA VAL A 36 13.92 4.01 -14.08
C VAL A 36 13.48 2.57 -13.75
N GLU A 37 13.97 1.96 -12.66
CA GLU A 37 13.58 0.60 -12.32
C GLU A 37 12.12 0.62 -11.88
N ARG A 38 11.25 0.22 -12.80
CA ARG A 38 9.84 -0.03 -12.54
C ARG A 38 9.74 -1.27 -11.66
N ASN A 39 9.75 -1.06 -10.35
CA ASN A 39 9.71 -2.14 -9.37
C ASN A 39 8.46 -1.99 -8.50
N GLY A 40 7.63 -3.03 -8.43
CA GLY A 40 6.35 -2.97 -7.73
C GLY A 40 5.33 -2.03 -8.38
N GLY A 41 4.38 -1.54 -7.57
CA GLY A 41 3.28 -0.69 -8.03
C GLY A 41 2.10 -1.47 -8.62
N ILE A 42 1.33 -0.83 -9.51
CA ILE A 42 0.17 -1.40 -10.19
C ILE A 42 0.55 -1.77 -11.63
N GLU A 43 0.16 -2.97 -12.07
CA GLU A 43 0.49 -3.48 -13.40
C GLU A 43 -0.17 -2.65 -14.52
N GLU A 44 -1.48 -2.45 -14.42
CA GLU A 44 -2.32 -1.67 -15.33
C GLU A 44 -3.22 -0.74 -14.51
N PRO A 45 -2.71 0.44 -14.09
CA PRO A 45 -3.48 1.33 -13.25
C PRO A 45 -4.61 2.01 -14.04
N ASN A 46 -5.84 1.84 -13.58
CA ASN A 46 -7.03 2.49 -14.11
C ASN A 46 -7.55 3.52 -13.12
N ARG A 47 -8.04 4.66 -13.59
CA ARG A 47 -8.62 5.67 -12.70
C ARG A 47 -9.97 5.18 -12.18
N THR A 48 -10.18 5.28 -10.87
CA THR A 48 -11.42 4.91 -10.20
C THR A 48 -11.81 5.99 -9.18
N ARG A 49 -13.11 6.10 -8.91
CA ARG A 49 -13.68 7.01 -7.91
C ARG A 49 -13.90 6.26 -6.61
N LEU A 50 -13.38 6.81 -5.50
CA LEU A 50 -13.58 6.21 -4.19
C LEU A 50 -15.00 6.48 -3.67
N TYR A 51 -15.58 5.46 -3.04
CA TYR A 51 -16.85 5.58 -2.35
C TYR A 51 -16.70 6.42 -1.08
N GLN A 52 -17.71 7.22 -0.79
CA GLN A 52 -17.73 8.11 0.37
C GLN A 52 -18.66 7.60 1.47
N GLY A 53 -18.32 7.95 2.72
CA GLY A 53 -19.19 7.85 3.89
C GLY A 53 -19.41 6.44 4.48
N ARG A 54 -19.65 5.42 3.66
CA ARG A 54 -19.97 4.05 4.15
C ARG A 54 -18.82 3.07 3.98
N THR A 55 -18.03 3.22 2.93
CA THR A 55 -16.96 2.28 2.62
C THR A 55 -15.74 2.56 3.50
N VAL A 56 -15.26 1.50 4.14
CA VAL A 56 -14.06 1.54 4.99
C VAL A 56 -12.86 1.09 4.17
N TYR A 57 -11.81 1.90 4.20
CA TYR A 57 -10.55 1.66 3.52
C TYR A 57 -9.45 1.39 4.52
N TYR A 58 -8.49 0.58 4.11
CA TYR A 58 -7.39 0.11 4.95
C TYR A 58 -6.06 0.38 4.29
N ARG A 59 -5.03 0.56 5.10
CA ARG A 59 -3.64 0.49 4.62
C ARG A 59 -2.70 0.05 5.72
N PHE A 60 -1.53 -0.42 5.31
CA PHE A 60 -0.43 -0.73 6.19
C PHE A 60 0.59 0.41 6.20
N ALA A 61 1.21 0.67 7.34
CA ALA A 61 2.30 1.63 7.48
C ALA A 61 3.25 1.24 8.62
N ASP A 62 4.32 2.02 8.77
CA ASP A 62 5.29 1.85 9.85
C ASP A 62 4.82 2.51 11.14
N ALA A 63 5.03 1.83 12.26
CA ALA A 63 4.65 2.33 13.58
C ALA A 63 5.37 3.64 13.94
N ASN A 64 6.62 3.80 13.47
CA ASN A 64 7.46 4.97 13.73
C ASN A 64 7.26 6.12 12.72
N GLY A 65 6.39 5.95 11.73
CA GLY A 65 6.06 7.01 10.77
C GLY A 65 5.34 8.19 11.42
N SER A 66 5.54 9.40 10.89
CA SER A 66 4.71 10.56 11.26
C SER A 66 3.26 10.35 10.82
N ASP A 67 2.36 11.15 11.38
CA ASP A 67 0.94 11.16 10.99
C ASP A 67 0.75 11.42 9.49
N ASP A 68 1.50 12.38 8.94
CA ASP A 68 1.47 12.64 7.49
C ASP A 68 1.96 11.44 6.65
N SER A 69 2.86 10.62 7.19
CA SER A 69 3.32 9.40 6.52
C SER A 69 2.25 8.28 6.62
N LYS A 70 1.69 8.08 7.81
CA LYS A 70 0.70 7.03 8.12
C LYS A 70 -0.62 7.27 7.40
N MET A 71 -1.20 8.46 7.51
CA MET A 71 -2.50 8.78 6.88
C MET A 71 -2.34 9.33 5.46
N GLY A 72 -1.25 10.05 5.19
CA GLY A 72 -1.04 10.75 3.93
C GLY A 72 -0.35 9.96 2.82
N GLY A 73 0.16 8.76 3.07
CA GLY A 73 0.64 7.88 1.99
C GLY A 73 -0.50 7.39 1.08
N GLY A 74 -0.19 7.21 -0.20
CA GLY A 74 -1.18 6.96 -1.26
C GLY A 74 -1.63 5.51 -1.40
N TRP A 75 -0.99 4.53 -0.77
CA TRP A 75 -1.32 3.11 -0.96
C TRP A 75 -2.41 2.64 0.01
N TRP A 76 -3.54 2.18 -0.52
CA TRP A 76 -4.73 1.74 0.21
C TRP A 76 -5.35 0.50 -0.41
N ILE A 77 -6.25 -0.16 0.33
CA ILE A 77 -7.03 -1.31 -0.09
C ILE A 77 -8.43 -1.27 0.52
N GLU A 78 -9.37 -1.98 -0.10
CA GLU A 78 -10.71 -2.23 0.44
C GLU A 78 -10.76 -3.48 1.31
N TYR A 79 -11.86 -3.64 2.08
CA TYR A 79 -12.02 -4.77 3.00
C TYR A 79 -11.87 -6.14 2.31
N ASP A 80 -12.47 -6.34 1.13
CA ASP A 80 -12.38 -7.61 0.39
C ASP A 80 -10.93 -8.00 0.06
N GLN A 81 -10.08 -6.99 -0.15
CA GLN A 81 -8.66 -7.21 -0.42
C GLN A 81 -7.89 -7.51 0.86
N LEU A 82 -8.22 -6.84 1.97
CA LEU A 82 -7.71 -7.15 3.29
C LEU A 82 -8.11 -8.57 3.72
N HIS A 83 -9.35 -9.00 3.45
CA HIS A 83 -9.83 -10.35 3.78
C HIS A 83 -8.97 -11.42 3.11
N LYS A 84 -8.66 -11.27 1.82
CA LYS A 84 -7.74 -12.18 1.10
C LYS A 84 -6.36 -12.26 1.75
N ILE A 85 -5.83 -11.13 2.23
CA ILE A 85 -4.56 -11.09 2.97
C ILE A 85 -4.70 -11.87 4.29
N MET A 86 -5.79 -11.69 5.03
CA MET A 86 -6.04 -12.41 6.28
C MET A 86 -6.18 -13.92 6.07
N ASP A 87 -6.91 -14.36 5.03
CA ASP A 87 -7.03 -15.77 4.66
C ASP A 87 -5.66 -16.38 4.31
N GLY A 88 -4.81 -15.60 3.63
CA GLY A 88 -3.44 -15.99 3.28
C GLY A 88 -2.58 -16.31 4.51
N CYS A 89 -2.79 -15.59 5.63
CA CYS A 89 -2.08 -15.86 6.89
C CYS A 89 -2.36 -17.29 7.37
N ALA A 90 -3.63 -17.71 7.39
CA ALA A 90 -4.04 -19.02 7.87
C ALA A 90 -3.45 -20.18 7.03
N ALA A 91 -3.28 -19.97 5.72
CA ALA A 91 -2.75 -20.98 4.80
C ALA A 91 -1.22 -21.16 4.88
N THR A 92 -0.49 -20.13 5.27
CA THR A 92 0.99 -20.11 5.19
C THR A 92 1.69 -20.04 6.55
N GLY A 93 0.97 -19.73 7.63
CA GLY A 93 1.54 -19.49 8.95
C GLY A 93 2.30 -18.15 9.06
N MET A 94 2.21 -17.28 8.05
CA MET A 94 2.75 -15.93 8.12
C MET A 94 1.86 -15.03 8.98
N ASN A 95 2.47 -14.12 9.74
CA ASN A 95 1.70 -13.09 10.42
C ASN A 95 1.15 -12.04 9.44
N LEU A 96 0.20 -11.23 9.90
CA LEU A 96 -0.51 -10.26 9.05
C LEU A 96 0.44 -9.26 8.37
N SER A 97 1.48 -8.76 9.04
CA SER A 97 2.45 -7.85 8.42
C SER A 97 3.23 -8.52 7.30
N GLN A 98 3.72 -9.74 7.53
CA GLN A 98 4.44 -10.53 6.53
C GLN A 98 3.56 -10.82 5.31
N MET A 99 2.31 -11.24 5.54
CA MET A 99 1.38 -11.56 4.48
C MET A 99 0.97 -10.31 3.69
N ALA A 100 0.71 -9.19 4.37
CA ALA A 100 0.42 -7.92 3.72
C ALA A 100 1.56 -7.49 2.80
N ARG A 101 2.81 -7.51 3.28
CA ARG A 101 3.98 -7.22 2.44
C ARG A 101 4.10 -8.16 1.24
N HIS A 102 3.88 -9.45 1.45
CA HIS A 102 3.96 -10.44 0.39
C HIS A 102 2.89 -10.24 -0.68
N TYR A 103 1.62 -10.05 -0.29
CA TYR A 103 0.50 -9.92 -1.22
C TYR A 103 0.43 -8.55 -1.90
N LEU A 104 0.87 -7.49 -1.23
CA LEU A 104 0.90 -6.13 -1.78
C LEU A 104 2.20 -5.82 -2.53
N ALA A 105 3.13 -6.78 -2.60
CA ALA A 105 4.44 -6.59 -3.21
C ALA A 105 5.22 -5.41 -2.58
N VAL A 106 5.24 -5.35 -1.24
CA VAL A 106 5.90 -4.27 -0.48
C VAL A 106 7.13 -4.84 0.24
N PRO A 107 8.34 -4.51 -0.20
CA PRO A 107 9.57 -4.82 0.50
C PRO A 107 9.62 -4.30 1.93
N TRP A 108 10.28 -5.06 2.80
CA TRP A 108 10.53 -4.71 4.19
C TRP A 108 11.16 -3.32 4.36
N GLU A 109 12.05 -2.94 3.44
CA GLU A 109 12.79 -1.67 3.38
C GLU A 109 11.89 -0.49 3.00
N TRP A 110 10.75 -0.75 2.35
CA TRP A 110 9.78 0.29 2.01
C TRP A 110 8.77 0.51 3.13
N SER A 111 8.38 -0.58 3.81
CA SER A 111 7.46 -0.55 4.94
C SER A 111 7.52 -1.88 5.69
N HIS A 112 7.60 -1.80 7.00
CA HIS A 112 7.48 -2.92 7.93
C HIS A 112 6.03 -3.39 8.09
N ALA A 113 5.04 -2.57 7.74
CA ALA A 113 3.61 -2.87 7.90
C ALA A 113 3.23 -3.21 9.36
N ASP A 114 3.76 -2.42 10.31
CA ASP A 114 3.57 -2.61 11.75
C ASP A 114 2.22 -2.10 12.26
N VAL A 115 1.57 -1.19 11.53
CA VAL A 115 0.24 -0.66 11.89
C VAL A 115 -0.74 -0.79 10.73
N VAL A 116 -2.01 -0.99 11.09
CA VAL A 116 -3.16 -0.91 10.18
C VAL A 116 -3.88 0.41 10.43
N ILE A 117 -4.01 1.21 9.38
CA ILE A 117 -4.85 2.41 9.37
C ILE A 117 -6.18 2.02 8.75
N THR A 118 -7.26 2.36 9.44
CA THR A 118 -8.65 2.21 8.98
C THR A 118 -9.26 3.60 8.88
N ALA A 119 -9.90 3.94 7.76
CA ALA A 119 -10.53 5.24 7.57
C ALA A 119 -11.71 5.17 6.59
N VAL A 120 -12.53 6.21 6.61
CA VAL A 120 -13.60 6.44 5.64
C VAL A 120 -13.29 7.72 4.87
N PHE A 121 -13.51 7.74 3.56
CA PHE A 121 -13.43 8.98 2.79
C PHE A 121 -14.70 9.80 2.97
N GLN A 122 -14.58 11.01 3.51
CA GLN A 122 -15.69 11.96 3.65
C GLN A 122 -15.76 12.98 2.50
N ALA A 123 -14.65 13.16 1.78
CA ALA A 123 -14.59 14.01 0.61
C ALA A 123 -14.35 13.17 -0.65
N PRO A 124 -14.79 13.63 -1.84
CA PRO A 124 -14.53 12.92 -3.09
C PRO A 124 -13.02 12.85 -3.37
N MET A 125 -12.54 11.64 -3.64
CA MET A 125 -11.15 11.34 -4.00
C MET A 125 -11.14 10.32 -5.13
N ASP A 126 -10.15 10.41 -6.01
CA ASP A 126 -9.88 9.40 -7.03
C ASP A 126 -8.60 8.64 -6.72
N ALA A 127 -8.53 7.42 -7.25
CA ALA A 127 -7.37 6.55 -7.15
C ALA A 127 -7.02 5.96 -8.52
N TYR A 128 -5.80 5.47 -8.64
CA TYR A 128 -5.48 4.42 -9.59
C TYR A 128 -5.70 3.07 -8.92
N GLU A 129 -6.44 2.18 -9.57
CA GLU A 129 -6.69 0.83 -9.11
C GLU A 129 -6.08 -0.21 -10.05
N GLY A 130 -5.71 -1.36 -9.49
CA GLY A 130 -5.36 -2.53 -10.28
C GLY A 130 -4.57 -3.56 -9.48
N ARG A 131 -4.09 -4.58 -10.19
CA ARG A 131 -3.29 -5.66 -9.58
C ARG A 131 -1.92 -5.17 -9.19
N GLY A 132 -1.46 -5.63 -8.04
CA GLY A 132 -0.07 -5.45 -7.61
C GLY A 132 0.90 -6.09 -8.58
N ARG A 133 1.89 -5.32 -9.01
CA ARG A 133 3.05 -5.81 -9.74
C ARG A 133 4.05 -6.43 -8.75
N PRO A 134 4.60 -7.61 -9.04
CA PRO A 134 5.66 -8.20 -8.22
C PRO A 134 6.86 -7.26 -8.07
N VAL A 135 7.54 -7.36 -6.93
CA VAL A 135 8.84 -6.72 -6.72
C VAL A 135 9.97 -7.74 -6.89
N GLU A 136 10.89 -7.43 -7.78
CA GLU A 136 12.15 -8.14 -7.94
C GLU A 136 13.21 -7.51 -7.02
N ILE A 137 13.87 -8.34 -6.22
CA ILE A 137 14.92 -7.89 -5.30
C ILE A 137 16.26 -7.98 -6.02
N THR A 138 16.79 -6.84 -6.49
CA THR A 138 18.08 -6.74 -7.18
C THR A 138 19.21 -6.49 -6.18
N GLY A 139 19.70 -7.52 -5.48
CA GLY A 139 20.89 -7.40 -4.61
C GLY A 139 21.05 -8.48 -3.54
N ARG A 140 22.17 -8.44 -2.78
CA ARG A 140 22.35 -9.24 -1.55
C ARG A 140 21.50 -8.64 -0.42
N TYR A 141 20.24 -9.04 -0.35
CA TYR A 141 19.32 -8.59 0.68
C TYR A 141 19.56 -9.31 2.01
N MET A 142 19.55 -8.55 3.11
CA MET A 142 19.55 -9.07 4.47
C MET A 142 18.17 -8.84 5.08
N GLY A 143 17.13 -9.44 4.48
CA GLY A 143 15.82 -9.50 5.11
C GLY A 143 15.96 -10.08 6.52
N ARG A 144 15.18 -9.56 7.48
CA ARG A 144 15.27 -9.98 8.89
C ARG A 144 15.00 -11.49 9.07
N ASN A 145 14.26 -12.07 8.12
CA ASN A 145 13.79 -13.45 8.12
C ASN A 145 13.90 -14.04 6.71
N SER A 146 13.86 -15.38 6.58
CA SER A 146 13.92 -16.09 5.29
C SER A 146 12.81 -15.70 4.30
N VAL A 147 11.65 -15.26 4.79
CA VAL A 147 10.53 -14.74 3.98
C VAL A 147 10.91 -13.43 3.29
N ASP A 148 11.59 -12.53 4.01
CA ASP A 148 12.00 -11.22 3.51
C ASP A 148 13.36 -11.27 2.77
N ALA A 149 14.12 -12.37 2.87
CA ALA A 149 15.51 -12.47 2.44
C ALA A 149 15.79 -13.23 1.12
N GLY A 150 14.81 -13.89 0.48
CA GLY A 150 15.18 -14.81 -0.60
C GLY A 150 14.17 -15.20 -1.68
N ARG A 151 12.94 -14.67 -1.69
CA ARG A 151 11.93 -15.09 -2.70
C ARG A 151 11.24 -13.96 -3.47
N GLY A 152 11.68 -12.71 -3.28
CA GLY A 152 10.96 -11.56 -3.83
C GLY A 152 9.58 -11.37 -3.20
N TYR A 153 8.93 -10.27 -3.53
CA TYR A 153 7.55 -10.03 -3.10
C TYR A 153 6.67 -10.22 -4.32
N SER A 154 6.19 -11.46 -4.52
CA SER A 154 5.49 -11.87 -5.75
C SER A 154 4.21 -11.08 -5.99
N GLY A 155 3.67 -10.42 -4.97
CA GLY A 155 2.30 -9.93 -4.98
C GLY A 155 1.31 -11.09 -5.05
N ASN A 156 0.04 -10.78 -4.80
CA ASN A 156 -1.05 -11.69 -5.11
C ASN A 156 -1.87 -11.10 -6.25
N ARG A 157 -1.98 -11.82 -7.38
CA ARG A 157 -2.72 -11.38 -8.57
C ARG A 157 -4.22 -11.19 -8.33
N ASN A 158 -4.75 -11.74 -7.23
CA ASN A 158 -6.14 -11.61 -6.82
C ASN A 158 -6.37 -10.44 -5.84
N VAL A 159 -5.32 -9.74 -5.42
CA VAL A 159 -5.39 -8.57 -4.55
C VAL A 159 -5.29 -7.30 -5.40
N ILE A 160 -6.32 -6.46 -5.31
CA ILE A 160 -6.36 -5.14 -5.94
C ILE A 160 -5.81 -4.11 -4.96
N GLN A 161 -4.97 -3.23 -5.46
CA GLN A 161 -4.39 -2.12 -4.72
C GLN A 161 -4.92 -0.79 -5.26
N LEU A 162 -5.05 0.18 -4.38
CA LEU A 162 -5.37 1.56 -4.70
C LEU A 162 -4.13 2.42 -4.46
N PHE A 163 -3.78 3.23 -5.45
CA PHE A 163 -2.85 4.34 -5.27
C PHE A 163 -3.61 5.65 -5.43
N ILE A 164 -3.72 6.42 -4.34
CA ILE A 164 -4.41 7.70 -4.25
C ILE A 164 -3.37 8.82 -4.42
N PRO A 165 -3.33 9.49 -5.59
CA PRO A 165 -2.39 10.57 -5.82
C PRO A 165 -2.61 11.74 -4.87
N ASP A 166 -1.52 12.41 -4.49
CA ASP A 166 -1.48 13.61 -3.64
C ASP A 166 -2.17 13.48 -2.27
N MET A 167 -2.34 12.25 -1.77
CA MET A 167 -2.99 11.99 -0.48
C MET A 167 -2.35 12.75 0.69
N ARG A 168 -1.03 13.00 0.63
CA ARG A 168 -0.28 13.70 1.68
C ARG A 168 -0.77 15.12 1.91
N ARG A 169 -1.26 15.80 0.87
CA ARG A 169 -1.83 17.15 0.98
C ARG A 169 -3.28 17.13 1.46
N HIS A 170 -4.04 16.08 1.14
CA HIS A 170 -5.49 16.07 1.32
C HIS A 170 -5.99 15.23 2.49
N TRP A 171 -5.17 14.38 3.12
CA TRP A 171 -5.67 13.37 4.07
C TRP A 171 -6.50 13.95 5.22
N ARG A 172 -6.13 15.13 5.75
CA ARG A 172 -6.87 15.80 6.86
C ARG A 172 -8.29 16.20 6.45
N GLN A 173 -8.48 16.57 5.19
CA GLN A 173 -9.79 16.92 4.65
C GLN A 173 -10.54 15.68 4.14
N ALA A 174 -9.81 14.74 3.53
CA ALA A 174 -10.38 13.59 2.85
C ALA A 174 -10.87 12.50 3.80
N LEU A 175 -10.19 12.28 4.93
CA LEU A 175 -10.46 11.16 5.81
C LEU A 175 -11.31 11.54 7.03
N THR A 176 -12.16 10.61 7.44
CA THR A 176 -12.87 10.62 8.72
C THR A 176 -12.79 9.24 9.39
N MET A 177 -13.19 9.16 10.65
CA MET A 177 -13.21 7.93 11.45
C MET A 177 -11.86 7.18 11.43
N VAL A 178 -10.75 7.94 11.41
CA VAL A 178 -9.40 7.36 11.31
C VAL A 178 -9.06 6.61 12.61
N LYS A 179 -8.69 5.34 12.46
CA LYS A 179 -8.12 4.51 13.52
C LYS A 179 -6.76 4.02 13.09
N VAL A 180 -5.77 4.16 13.97
CA VAL A 180 -4.42 3.61 13.80
C VAL A 180 -4.24 2.53 14.86
N GLN A 181 -3.96 1.31 14.44
CA GLN A 181 -3.85 0.17 15.34
C GLN A 181 -2.56 -0.61 15.08
N ASP A 182 -1.89 -1.04 16.15
CA ASP A 182 -0.84 -2.06 16.05
C ASP A 182 -1.37 -3.29 15.30
N VAL A 183 -0.61 -3.79 14.33
CA VAL A 183 -1.02 -4.88 13.45
C VAL A 183 -1.30 -6.18 14.21
N ARG A 184 -0.61 -6.43 15.32
CA ARG A 184 -0.86 -7.63 16.15
C ARG A 184 -2.15 -7.45 16.95
N ALA A 185 -2.39 -6.26 17.48
CA ALA A 185 -3.66 -5.93 18.12
C ALA A 185 -4.84 -6.05 17.12
N PHE A 186 -4.68 -5.54 15.90
CA PHE A 186 -5.64 -5.70 14.83
C PHE A 186 -5.90 -7.17 14.50
N ALA A 187 -4.85 -7.97 14.31
CA ALA A 187 -4.97 -9.39 14.00
C ALA A 187 -5.68 -10.19 15.12
N ARG A 188 -5.46 -9.82 16.40
CA ARG A 188 -6.14 -10.47 17.53
C ARG A 188 -7.66 -10.25 17.53
N MET A 189 -8.17 -9.18 16.94
CA MET A 189 -9.61 -8.94 16.80
C MET A 189 -10.24 -9.75 15.66
N HIS A 190 -9.42 -10.34 14.78
CA HIS A 190 -9.86 -11.09 13.60
C HIS A 190 -9.37 -12.55 13.67
N ARG A 191 -9.33 -13.14 14.88
CA ARG A 191 -8.86 -14.52 15.11
C ARG A 191 -9.74 -15.59 14.48
N ASP A 192 -10.97 -15.23 14.15
CA ASP A 192 -11.89 -16.04 13.37
C ASP A 192 -11.39 -16.28 11.93
N ILE A 193 -10.57 -15.37 11.40
CA ILE A 193 -9.99 -15.45 10.05
C ILE A 193 -8.50 -15.78 10.12
N ILE A 194 -7.75 -15.05 10.95
CA ILE A 194 -6.30 -15.19 11.09
C ILE A 194 -6.00 -16.24 12.16
N ARG A 195 -5.42 -17.37 11.75
CA ARG A 195 -4.83 -18.33 12.69
C ARG A 195 -3.52 -17.76 13.22
N VAL A 196 -3.54 -17.31 14.47
CA VAL A 196 -2.38 -16.77 15.21
C VAL A 196 -1.64 -17.89 15.93
#